data_AF-A0A7V4SSY0-F1
#
_entry.id   AF-A0A7V4SSY0-F1
#
_cell.length_a   1.000
_cell.length_b   1.000
_cell.length_c   1.000
_cell.angle_alpha   90.00
_cell.angle_beta   90.00
_cell.angle_gamma   90.00
#
_symmetry.space_group_name_H-M   'P 1'
#
loop_
_entity.id
_entity.type
_entity.pdbx_description
1 polymer ?
#
loop_
_entity_poly.entity_id
_entity_poly.type
_entity_poly.pdbx_seq_one_letter_code
_entity_poly.pdbx_strand_id
1 'polypeptide(L)'
;MKVFCILTLVCLVIILAASVYASDFSFGSTARSVAMGGAGLALTDNAGTNVVLNPAAPAASGQGVRFIFPGLEFHTTGASFDDLSDSVDKISSGDTNDALDLVNDFAKQQTTLSFSTVTGFAGPFGVTVAADAQGIISPGTAAAEWANAAQLFRDKTGLDLTELQTTITNANFQETITKAQAGDIAGANTAFDAYLTDLSQNFVDGNFAYGPGISLSKGFTTKSGGRLWLGTNISFLRGEAHRWQITATSPSGVSVSGTTVTADVDFEAVEQPMIKKTTTKADVGLIYRPNNSMLQYGVVIENFIEPKLDGFPNRKNERSLSVGLAMMPARNVIWAVDLVNINGANGEDAQLRMGGEVRLGRFMALRAGYSGSKWTYGLGIFGINFAWAGKSAQLLSNVLKF
;
A
#
# COMPACT_ATOMS: atom_id res chain seq x y z
N MET A 1 2.70 -32.95 20.86
CA MET A 1 1.34 -32.95 20.26
C MET A 1 0.41 -31.91 20.90
N LYS A 2 0.22 -31.90 22.23
CA LYS A 2 -0.66 -30.94 22.93
C LYS A 2 -0.29 -29.46 22.72
N VAL A 3 0.99 -29.11 22.75
CA VAL A 3 1.48 -27.74 22.49
C VAL A 3 1.17 -27.27 21.06
N PHE A 4 1.24 -28.17 20.08
CA PHE A 4 0.98 -27.86 18.66
C PHE A 4 -0.51 -27.60 18.41
N CYS A 5 -1.41 -28.37 19.02
CA CYS A 5 -2.85 -28.13 18.95
C CYS A 5 -3.25 -26.79 19.61
N ILE A 6 -2.66 -26.45 20.76
CA ILE A 6 -2.92 -25.17 21.44
C ILE A 6 -2.45 -24.00 20.58
N LEU A 7 -1.24 -24.06 20.00
CA LEU A 7 -0.73 -23.01 19.11
C LEU A 7 -1.60 -22.83 17.86
N THR A 8 -2.07 -23.95 17.27
CA THR A 8 -2.93 -23.93 16.09
C THR A 8 -4.30 -23.34 16.40
N LEU A 9 -4.89 -23.66 17.56
CA LEU A 9 -6.17 -23.11 18.01
C LEU A 9 -6.06 -21.61 18.29
N VAL A 10 -4.97 -21.17 18.94
CA VAL A 10 -4.70 -19.75 19.21
C VAL A 10 -4.52 -18.97 17.91
N CYS A 11 -3.74 -19.51 16.95
CA CYS A 11 -3.64 -18.91 15.62
C CYS A 11 -5.00 -18.85 14.91
N LEU A 12 -5.82 -19.90 14.99
CA LEU A 12 -7.14 -19.93 14.37
C LEU A 12 -8.09 -18.86 14.95
N VAL A 13 -8.08 -18.68 16.28
CA VAL A 13 -8.88 -17.66 16.97
C VAL A 13 -8.42 -16.25 16.61
N ILE A 14 -7.10 -16.02 16.50
CA ILE A 14 -6.52 -14.73 16.08
C ILE A 14 -6.87 -14.42 14.62
N ILE A 15 -6.81 -15.42 13.74
CA ILE A 15 -7.16 -15.32 12.31
C ILE A 15 -8.65 -14.97 12.13
N LEU A 16 -9.54 -15.59 12.92
CA LEU A 16 -10.99 -15.35 12.86
C LEU A 16 -11.41 -14.01 13.48
N ALA A 17 -10.68 -13.51 14.49
CA ALA A 17 -10.95 -12.20 15.09
C ALA A 17 -10.43 -11.03 14.24
N ALA A 18 -9.45 -11.26 13.36
CA ALA A 18 -8.80 -10.21 12.57
C ALA A 18 -9.59 -9.74 11.34
N SER A 19 -10.61 -10.48 10.87
CA SER A 19 -11.35 -10.14 9.65
C SER A 19 -12.34 -8.99 9.81
N VAL A 20 -12.77 -8.67 11.04
CA VAL A 20 -13.80 -7.63 11.31
C VAL A 20 -13.19 -6.21 11.33
N TYR A 21 -11.85 -6.09 11.31
CA TYR A 21 -11.13 -4.80 11.41
C TYR A 21 -9.97 -4.67 10.40
N ALA A 22 -10.02 -5.43 9.29
CA ALA A 22 -8.99 -5.36 8.26
C ALA A 22 -9.13 -4.06 7.44
N SER A 23 -8.08 -3.25 7.39
CA SER A 23 -7.99 -2.07 6.51
C SER A 23 -7.31 -2.39 5.18
N ASP A 24 -6.54 -3.48 5.15
CA ASP A 24 -5.74 -3.86 3.99
C ASP A 24 -6.16 -5.28 3.59
N PHE A 25 -6.44 -5.48 2.31
CA PHE A 25 -6.84 -6.76 1.74
C PHE A 25 -5.95 -7.11 0.56
N SER A 26 -5.63 -8.40 0.42
CA SER A 26 -4.94 -8.92 -0.76
C SER A 26 -5.50 -10.28 -1.17
N PHE A 27 -5.68 -10.43 -2.48
CA PHE A 27 -6.17 -11.64 -3.11
C PHE A 27 -5.20 -12.10 -4.20
N GLY A 28 -4.98 -13.42 -4.26
CA GLY A 28 -4.32 -14.07 -5.40
C GLY A 28 -2.88 -14.50 -5.15
N SER A 29 -1.98 -14.24 -6.09
CA SER A 29 -0.61 -14.78 -6.04
C SER A 29 0.23 -14.15 -4.91
N THR A 30 0.23 -12.83 -4.78
CA THR A 30 1.01 -12.12 -3.75
C THR A 30 0.37 -12.11 -2.36
N ALA A 31 -0.91 -12.48 -2.24
CA ALA A 31 -1.56 -12.62 -0.93
C ALA A 31 -0.77 -13.57 0.01
N ARG A 32 -0.08 -14.56 -0.56
CA ARG A 32 0.85 -15.39 0.21
C ARG A 32 1.95 -14.57 0.90
N SER A 33 2.64 -13.69 0.18
CA SER A 33 3.73 -12.89 0.74
C SER A 33 3.20 -11.79 1.65
N VAL A 34 2.09 -11.15 1.28
CA VAL A 34 1.39 -10.17 2.14
C VAL A 34 1.06 -10.79 3.50
N ALA A 35 0.51 -12.00 3.53
CA ALA A 35 0.21 -12.73 4.77
C ALA A 35 1.45 -13.13 5.60
N MET A 36 2.63 -13.10 4.98
CA MET A 36 3.93 -13.32 5.63
C MET A 36 4.63 -11.98 5.94
N GLY A 37 3.87 -10.89 6.09
CA GLY A 37 4.42 -9.56 6.35
C GLY A 37 5.19 -8.99 5.16
N GLY A 38 4.86 -9.38 3.94
CA GLY A 38 5.62 -9.06 2.74
C GLY A 38 6.97 -9.78 2.64
N ALA A 39 7.30 -10.69 3.57
CA ALA A 39 8.52 -11.47 3.51
C ALA A 39 8.40 -12.59 2.47
N GLY A 40 9.44 -12.75 1.66
CA GLY A 40 9.48 -13.75 0.60
C GLY A 40 10.60 -13.61 -0.43
N LEU A 41 11.53 -12.65 -0.28
CA LEU A 41 12.59 -12.39 -1.27
C LEU A 41 13.46 -13.62 -1.57
N ALA A 42 13.62 -14.50 -0.58
CA ALA A 42 14.42 -15.72 -0.69
C ALA A 42 13.57 -16.99 -0.96
N LEU A 43 12.25 -16.89 -1.07
CA LEU A 43 11.38 -18.06 -1.26
C LEU A 43 11.41 -18.53 -2.72
N THR A 44 11.50 -19.84 -2.92
CA THR A 44 11.66 -20.45 -4.26
C THR A 44 10.60 -21.48 -4.60
N ASP A 45 9.73 -21.80 -3.65
CA ASP A 45 8.80 -22.91 -3.75
C ASP A 45 7.53 -22.62 -4.57
N ASN A 46 7.26 -21.34 -4.88
CA ASN A 46 6.17 -20.94 -5.76
C ASN A 46 6.58 -19.74 -6.65
N ALA A 47 6.93 -20.02 -7.91
CA ALA A 47 7.36 -18.99 -8.86
C ALA A 47 6.29 -17.91 -9.10
N GLY A 48 5.01 -18.29 -9.18
CA GLY A 48 3.95 -17.34 -9.52
C GLY A 48 3.73 -16.27 -8.45
N THR A 49 4.02 -16.58 -7.19
CA THR A 49 3.84 -15.64 -6.06
C THR A 49 5.10 -14.82 -5.79
N ASN A 50 6.27 -15.41 -6.06
CA ASN A 50 7.54 -14.82 -5.65
C ASN A 50 8.22 -14.02 -6.77
N VAL A 51 7.78 -14.16 -8.02
CA VAL A 51 8.32 -13.38 -9.16
C VAL A 51 8.15 -11.88 -8.99
N VAL A 52 7.06 -11.45 -8.33
CA VAL A 52 6.78 -10.04 -8.03
C VAL A 52 7.74 -9.48 -6.98
N LEU A 53 8.29 -10.34 -6.11
CA LEU A 53 9.22 -9.94 -5.05
C LEU A 53 10.67 -10.04 -5.50
N ASN A 54 11.01 -11.08 -6.26
CA ASN A 54 12.36 -11.34 -6.71
C ASN A 54 12.33 -11.91 -8.14
N PRO A 55 12.89 -11.21 -9.14
CA PRO A 55 12.84 -11.66 -10.52
C PRO A 55 13.65 -12.95 -10.77
N ALA A 56 14.49 -13.41 -9.83
CA ALA A 56 15.16 -14.71 -9.91
C ALA A 56 14.24 -15.91 -9.55
N ALA A 57 13.09 -15.66 -8.93
CA ALA A 57 12.20 -16.70 -8.42
C ALA A 57 11.64 -17.67 -9.50
N PRO A 58 11.30 -17.24 -10.73
CA PRO A 58 10.83 -18.16 -11.77
C PRO A 58 11.84 -19.27 -12.06
N ALA A 59 13.13 -18.93 -12.12
CA ALA A 59 14.19 -19.91 -12.34
C ALA A 59 14.42 -20.85 -11.13
N ALA A 60 14.00 -20.43 -9.94
CA ALA A 60 14.24 -21.14 -8.70
C ALA A 60 13.19 -22.21 -8.36
N SER A 61 12.07 -22.24 -9.08
CA SER A 61 10.92 -23.11 -8.83
C SER A 61 11.10 -24.60 -9.14
N GLY A 62 12.26 -25.01 -9.64
CA GLY A 62 12.63 -26.41 -9.81
C GLY A 62 13.33 -26.72 -11.13
N GLN A 63 13.61 -28.00 -11.35
CA GLN A 63 14.30 -28.48 -12.57
C GLN A 63 13.38 -28.67 -13.78
N GLY A 64 12.06 -28.75 -13.58
CA GLY A 64 11.09 -28.94 -14.66
C GLY A 64 10.52 -27.63 -15.16
N VAL A 65 10.22 -27.56 -16.46
CA VAL A 65 9.45 -26.45 -17.04
C VAL A 65 8.01 -26.53 -16.53
N ARG A 66 7.52 -25.43 -15.97
CA ARG A 66 6.17 -25.30 -15.42
C ARG A 66 5.53 -24.04 -15.98
N PHE A 67 4.29 -24.16 -16.45
CA PHE A 67 3.50 -22.99 -16.77
C PHE A 67 3.06 -22.29 -15.49
N ILE A 68 3.23 -20.97 -15.46
CA ILE A 68 2.70 -20.08 -14.42
C ILE A 68 1.33 -19.62 -14.95
N PHE A 69 0.27 -20.23 -14.42
CA PHE A 69 -1.08 -19.76 -14.66
C PHE A 69 -1.20 -18.28 -14.28
N PRO A 70 -1.97 -17.48 -15.03
CA PRO A 70 -2.20 -16.09 -14.71
C PRO A 70 -2.61 -15.94 -13.25
N GLY A 71 -1.71 -15.36 -12.45
CA GLY A 71 -2.03 -14.91 -11.11
C GLY A 71 -2.63 -13.52 -11.24
N LEU A 72 -3.85 -13.34 -10.75
CA LEU A 72 -4.40 -12.00 -10.52
C LEU A 72 -3.98 -11.56 -9.14
N GLU A 73 -3.59 -10.31 -9.02
CA GLU A 73 -3.30 -9.65 -7.76
C GLU A 73 -4.17 -8.41 -7.66
N PHE A 74 -4.81 -8.27 -6.52
CA PHE A 74 -5.39 -7.02 -6.10
C PHE A 74 -4.95 -6.75 -4.67
N HIS A 75 -4.49 -5.53 -4.44
CA HIS A 75 -4.12 -5.05 -3.13
C HIS A 75 -4.54 -3.60 -2.95
N THR A 76 -5.19 -3.32 -1.83
CA THR A 76 -5.55 -1.98 -1.38
C THR A 76 -5.04 -1.77 0.04
N THR A 77 -4.57 -0.56 0.31
CA THR A 77 -4.24 -0.05 1.65
C THR A 77 -4.84 1.33 1.78
N GLY A 78 -5.51 1.62 2.89
CA GLY A 78 -6.10 2.93 3.13
C GLY A 78 -7.62 2.89 2.99
N ALA A 79 -8.13 3.15 1.79
CA ALA A 79 -9.56 3.12 1.52
C ALA A 79 -10.16 1.70 1.58
N SER A 80 -11.44 1.61 1.95
CA SER A 80 -12.16 0.34 1.92
C SER A 80 -12.43 -0.09 0.47
N PHE A 81 -12.77 -1.37 0.27
CA PHE A 81 -13.10 -1.87 -1.07
C PHE A 81 -14.37 -1.21 -1.64
N ASP A 82 -15.33 -0.88 -0.77
CA ASP A 82 -16.58 -0.21 -1.17
C ASP A 82 -16.28 1.20 -1.69
N ASP A 83 -15.48 1.99 -0.95
CA ASP A 83 -15.01 3.31 -1.40
C ASP A 83 -14.31 3.22 -2.76
N LEU A 84 -13.58 2.12 -2.98
CA LEU A 84 -12.85 1.91 -4.22
C LEU A 84 -13.74 1.61 -5.42
N SER A 85 -14.70 0.72 -5.23
CA SER A 85 -15.63 0.32 -6.28
C SER A 85 -16.41 1.53 -6.76
N ASP A 86 -16.88 2.35 -5.81
CA ASP A 86 -17.62 3.57 -6.10
C ASP A 86 -16.75 4.65 -6.75
N SER A 87 -15.46 4.70 -6.39
CA SER A 87 -14.49 5.66 -6.93
C SER A 87 -14.05 5.37 -8.37
N VAL A 88 -13.95 4.10 -8.77
CA VAL A 88 -13.45 3.74 -10.12
C VAL A 88 -14.35 4.30 -11.22
N ASP A 89 -15.68 4.28 -11.02
CA ASP A 89 -16.63 4.82 -11.99
C ASP A 89 -16.51 6.36 -12.09
N LYS A 90 -16.26 7.03 -10.96
CA LYS A 90 -16.15 8.49 -10.80
C LYS A 90 -14.89 9.09 -11.43
N ILE A 91 -13.78 8.36 -11.48
CA ILE A 91 -12.53 8.84 -12.11
C ILE A 91 -12.73 9.09 -13.63
N SER A 92 -13.71 8.44 -14.25
CA SER A 92 -13.91 8.47 -15.70
C SER A 92 -14.94 9.51 -16.20
N SER A 93 -15.73 10.11 -15.32
CA SER A 93 -16.92 10.89 -15.69
C SER A 93 -16.62 12.35 -16.03
N GLY A 94 -15.54 12.93 -15.48
CA GLY A 94 -15.19 14.35 -15.65
C GLY A 94 -16.13 15.33 -14.93
N ASP A 95 -16.99 14.86 -14.00
CA ASP A 95 -17.88 15.70 -13.19
C ASP A 95 -17.13 16.25 -11.95
N THR A 96 -17.34 17.52 -11.63
CA THR A 96 -16.77 18.18 -10.43
C THR A 96 -17.30 17.58 -9.13
N ASN A 97 -18.54 17.11 -9.09
CA ASN A 97 -19.10 16.42 -7.92
C ASN A 97 -18.39 15.09 -7.67
N ASP A 98 -18.00 14.42 -8.73
CA ASP A 98 -17.25 13.16 -8.66
C ASP A 98 -15.83 13.39 -8.14
N ALA A 99 -15.20 14.53 -8.45
CA ALA A 99 -13.90 14.91 -7.89
C ALA A 99 -13.99 15.16 -6.37
N LEU A 100 -15.01 15.85 -5.88
CA LEU A 100 -15.22 16.05 -4.43
C LEU A 100 -15.51 14.73 -3.71
N ASP A 101 -16.27 13.84 -4.33
CA ASP A 101 -16.50 12.49 -3.80
C ASP A 101 -15.21 11.68 -3.70
N LEU A 102 -14.38 11.68 -4.75
CA LEU A 102 -13.05 11.06 -4.72
C LEU A 102 -12.18 11.64 -3.60
N VAL A 103 -12.19 12.96 -3.44
CA VAL A 103 -11.50 13.61 -2.32
C VAL A 103 -12.06 13.10 -0.98
N ASN A 104 -13.38 13.02 -0.80
CA ASN A 104 -13.97 12.52 0.44
C ASN A 104 -13.58 11.08 0.78
N ASP A 105 -13.51 10.22 -0.24
CA ASP A 105 -13.20 8.80 -0.11
C ASP A 105 -11.71 8.59 0.24
N PHE A 106 -10.82 9.46 -0.27
CA PHE A 106 -9.37 9.30 -0.12
C PHE A 106 -8.67 10.34 0.77
N ALA A 107 -9.35 11.40 1.21
CA ALA A 107 -8.71 12.49 1.94
C ALA A 107 -8.29 12.12 3.36
N LYS A 108 -8.92 11.13 3.99
CA LYS A 108 -8.62 10.76 5.38
C LYS A 108 -7.20 10.25 5.58
N GLN A 109 -6.67 9.53 4.59
CA GLN A 109 -5.37 8.90 4.64
C GLN A 109 -4.89 8.55 3.24
N GLN A 110 -3.57 8.49 3.06
CA GLN A 110 -3.00 8.01 1.81
C GLN A 110 -3.52 6.62 1.45
N THR A 111 -4.01 6.48 0.23
CA THR A 111 -4.53 5.22 -0.30
C THR A 111 -3.61 4.70 -1.39
N THR A 112 -3.23 3.42 -1.28
CA THR A 112 -2.45 2.73 -2.31
C THR A 112 -3.28 1.61 -2.91
N LEU A 113 -3.30 1.58 -4.23
CA LEU A 113 -3.92 0.56 -5.03
C LEU A 113 -2.88 -0.09 -5.92
N SER A 114 -2.91 -1.41 -5.96
CA SER A 114 -2.13 -2.16 -6.93
C SER A 114 -2.94 -3.32 -7.48
N PHE A 115 -2.96 -3.39 -8.80
CA PHE A 115 -3.41 -4.54 -9.55
C PHE A 115 -2.22 -5.07 -10.33
N SER A 116 -1.99 -6.38 -10.27
CA SER A 116 -1.01 -7.02 -11.14
C SER A 116 -1.57 -8.30 -11.73
N THR A 117 -1.05 -8.66 -12.90
CA THR A 117 -1.20 -10.00 -13.43
C THR A 117 0.15 -10.51 -13.88
N VAL A 118 0.45 -11.78 -13.62
CA VAL A 118 1.68 -12.41 -14.08
C VAL A 118 1.42 -13.80 -14.65
N THR A 119 2.03 -14.09 -15.80
CA THR A 119 2.01 -15.42 -16.43
C THR A 119 3.35 -15.71 -17.09
N GLY A 120 3.61 -16.98 -17.41
CA GLY A 120 4.82 -17.36 -18.13
C GLY A 120 5.27 -18.78 -17.84
N PHE A 121 6.58 -19.00 -17.90
CA PHE A 121 7.21 -20.29 -17.70
C PHE A 121 8.28 -20.20 -16.63
N ALA A 122 8.27 -21.17 -15.72
CA ALA A 122 9.25 -21.35 -14.66
C ALA A 122 10.06 -22.63 -14.93
N GLY A 123 11.32 -22.70 -14.49
CA GLY A 123 12.19 -23.86 -14.75
C GLY A 123 13.67 -23.49 -14.63
N PRO A 124 14.62 -24.22 -15.23
CA PRO A 124 16.04 -23.83 -15.23
C PRO A 124 16.28 -22.45 -15.87
N PHE A 125 15.39 -22.08 -16.79
CA PHE A 125 15.22 -20.75 -17.35
C PHE A 125 13.78 -20.33 -17.08
N GLY A 126 13.61 -19.12 -16.55
CA GLY A 126 12.31 -18.54 -16.29
C GLY A 126 12.06 -17.35 -17.21
N VAL A 127 10.85 -17.27 -17.77
CA VAL A 127 10.39 -16.12 -18.56
C VAL A 127 8.97 -15.81 -18.11
N THR A 128 8.73 -14.60 -17.64
CA THR A 128 7.37 -14.15 -17.29
C THR A 128 7.04 -12.83 -17.94
N VAL A 129 5.76 -12.64 -18.22
CA VAL A 129 5.18 -11.36 -18.61
C VAL A 129 4.23 -10.95 -17.51
N ALA A 130 4.38 -9.70 -17.08
CA ALA A 130 3.52 -9.08 -16.09
C ALA A 130 2.82 -7.86 -16.69
N ALA A 131 1.69 -7.49 -16.12
CA ALA A 131 1.12 -6.17 -16.29
C ALA A 131 0.82 -5.65 -14.89
N ASP A 132 1.36 -4.47 -14.59
CA ASP A 132 1.24 -3.84 -13.29
C ASP A 132 0.48 -2.53 -13.45
N ALA A 133 -0.38 -2.22 -12.48
CA ALA A 133 -1.03 -0.94 -12.33
C ALA A 133 -1.01 -0.55 -10.86
N GLN A 134 -0.45 0.61 -10.55
CA GLN A 134 -0.37 1.15 -9.20
C GLN A 134 -0.90 2.58 -9.15
N GLY A 135 -1.92 2.80 -8.32
CA GLY A 135 -2.45 4.11 -7.96
C GLY A 135 -2.03 4.49 -6.55
N ILE A 136 -1.57 5.71 -6.34
CA ILE A 136 -1.36 6.29 -5.02
C ILE A 136 -2.14 7.59 -4.96
N ILE A 137 -3.06 7.71 -4.02
CA ILE A 137 -3.80 8.93 -3.75
C ILE A 137 -3.31 9.47 -2.41
N SER A 138 -2.77 10.67 -2.42
CA SER A 138 -2.16 11.32 -1.26
C SER A 138 -2.83 12.67 -1.01
N PRO A 139 -3.57 12.81 0.09
CA PRO A 139 -4.11 14.09 0.49
C PRO A 139 -3.06 14.98 1.15
N GLY A 140 -3.14 16.29 0.90
CA GLY A 140 -2.42 17.30 1.66
C GLY A 140 -2.88 17.36 3.12
N THR A 141 -2.03 17.89 4.00
CA THR A 141 -2.25 17.89 5.45
C THR A 141 -3.58 18.52 5.86
N ALA A 142 -3.93 19.70 5.34
CA ALA A 142 -5.18 20.36 5.73
C ALA A 142 -6.41 19.62 5.21
N ALA A 143 -6.32 19.03 4.01
CA ALA A 143 -7.40 18.24 3.45
C ALA A 143 -7.64 16.97 4.29
N ALA A 144 -6.56 16.35 4.77
CA ALA A 144 -6.64 15.21 5.67
C ALA A 144 -7.19 15.58 7.05
N GLU A 145 -6.81 16.72 7.63
CA GLU A 145 -7.38 17.21 8.89
C GLU A 145 -8.89 17.45 8.78
N TRP A 146 -9.35 18.10 7.71
CA TRP A 146 -10.78 18.32 7.45
C TRP A 146 -11.56 17.02 7.34
N ALA A 147 -11.07 16.07 6.53
CA ALA A 147 -11.72 14.78 6.35
C ALA A 147 -11.74 13.93 7.63
N ASN A 148 -10.70 14.04 8.46
CA ASN A 148 -10.63 13.36 9.76
C ASN A 148 -11.53 13.99 10.82
N ALA A 149 -11.92 15.26 10.68
CA ALA A 149 -12.98 15.89 11.47
C ALA A 149 -14.41 15.43 11.09
N ALA A 150 -14.50 14.29 10.38
CA ALA A 150 -15.72 13.68 9.88
C ALA A 150 -16.59 14.62 9.02
N GLN A 151 -15.96 15.65 8.44
CA GLN A 151 -16.62 16.52 7.48
C GLN A 151 -16.39 16.00 6.06
N LEU A 152 -17.45 16.04 5.27
CA LEU A 152 -17.36 15.86 3.83
C LEU A 152 -17.07 17.22 3.21
N PHE A 153 -16.22 17.25 2.19
CA PHE A 153 -16.09 18.33 1.22
C PHE A 153 -17.35 18.35 0.36
N ARG A 154 -18.43 18.90 0.93
CA ARG A 154 -19.72 19.15 0.30
C ARG A 154 -20.29 20.41 0.90
N ASP A 155 -21.07 21.12 0.11
CA ASP A 155 -21.71 22.35 0.55
C ASP A 155 -22.51 22.11 1.82
N LYS A 156 -22.25 22.95 2.82
CA LYS A 156 -22.85 22.81 4.13
C LYS A 156 -23.25 24.15 4.68
N THR A 157 -24.55 24.26 4.95
CA THR A 157 -25.12 25.40 5.65
C THR A 157 -25.08 25.17 7.16
N GLY A 158 -24.68 26.18 7.93
CA GLY A 158 -24.67 26.14 9.39
C GLY A 158 -23.71 25.10 9.97
N LEU A 159 -22.52 24.94 9.38
CA LEU A 159 -21.48 24.09 9.94
C LEU A 159 -21.05 24.61 11.32
N ASP A 160 -21.16 23.78 12.35
CA ASP A 160 -20.68 24.11 13.71
C ASP A 160 -19.14 24.05 13.76
N LEU A 161 -18.50 25.22 13.69
CA LEU A 161 -17.04 25.33 13.77
C LEU A 161 -16.52 25.00 15.17
N THR A 162 -17.36 25.16 16.21
CA THR A 162 -16.98 24.93 17.60
C THR A 162 -16.80 23.44 17.88
N GLU A 163 -17.65 22.60 17.28
CA GLU A 163 -17.51 21.13 17.35
C GLU A 163 -16.18 20.65 16.74
N LEU A 164 -15.74 21.29 15.66
CA LEU A 164 -14.52 20.92 14.94
C LEU A 164 -13.23 21.43 15.60
N GLN A 165 -13.33 22.34 16.58
CA GLN A 165 -12.19 23.00 17.21
C GLN A 165 -11.15 22.02 17.77
N THR A 166 -11.61 20.88 18.28
CA THR A 166 -10.72 19.87 18.88
C THR A 166 -9.97 19.02 17.84
N THR A 167 -10.41 19.04 16.58
CA THR A 167 -9.84 18.23 15.50
C THR A 167 -9.03 19.07 14.50
N ILE A 168 -9.49 20.27 14.15
CA ILE A 168 -8.81 21.15 13.20
C ILE A 168 -7.80 22.03 13.96
N THR A 169 -6.51 21.74 13.83
CA THR A 169 -5.45 22.43 14.61
C THR A 169 -4.91 23.70 13.96
N ASN A 170 -5.38 24.04 12.75
CA ASN A 170 -4.96 25.22 12.02
C ASN A 170 -5.16 26.52 12.83
N ALA A 171 -4.14 27.38 12.88
CA ALA A 171 -4.15 28.60 13.68
C ALA A 171 -5.25 29.59 13.28
N ASN A 172 -5.48 29.79 11.98
CA ASN A 172 -6.52 30.67 11.46
C ASN A 172 -7.93 30.16 11.82
N PHE A 173 -8.12 28.83 11.83
CA PHE A 173 -9.36 28.21 12.29
C PHE A 173 -9.60 28.46 13.79
N GLN A 174 -8.58 28.27 14.63
CA GLN A 174 -8.67 28.51 16.07
C GLN A 174 -8.91 30.00 16.39
N GLU A 175 -8.26 30.90 15.63
CA GLU A 175 -8.44 32.35 15.75
C GLU A 175 -9.86 32.78 15.36
N THR A 176 -10.45 32.15 14.33
CA THR A 176 -11.84 32.37 13.92
C THR A 176 -12.78 32.19 15.10
N ILE A 177 -12.69 31.05 15.78
CA ILE A 177 -13.57 30.70 16.91
C ILE A 177 -13.34 31.67 18.07
N THR A 178 -12.07 31.94 18.40
CA THR A 178 -11.71 32.84 19.51
C THR A 178 -12.26 34.25 19.30
N LYS A 179 -12.11 34.81 18.09
CA LYS A 179 -12.63 36.15 17.75
C LYS A 179 -14.15 36.19 17.69
N ALA A 180 -14.77 35.17 17.11
CA ALA A 180 -16.22 35.06 17.04
C ALA A 180 -16.85 35.03 18.44
N GLN A 181 -16.32 34.22 19.35
CA GLN A 181 -16.77 34.14 20.74
C GLN A 181 -16.51 35.44 21.53
N ALA A 182 -15.50 36.22 21.15
CA ALA A 182 -15.24 37.55 21.70
C ALA A 182 -16.16 38.65 21.10
N GLY A 183 -17.00 38.33 20.13
CA GLY A 183 -17.89 39.28 19.44
C GLY A 183 -17.24 40.04 18.27
N ASP A 184 -15.99 39.74 17.92
CA ASP A 184 -15.29 40.32 16.77
C ASP A 184 -15.59 39.52 15.49
N ILE A 185 -16.79 39.72 14.92
CA ILE A 185 -17.25 39.00 13.73
C ILE A 185 -16.41 39.35 12.49
N ALA A 186 -15.98 40.60 12.34
CA ALA A 186 -15.17 41.02 11.19
C ALA A 186 -13.77 40.36 11.21
N GLY A 187 -13.14 40.34 12.39
CA GLY A 187 -11.88 39.63 12.58
C GLY A 187 -12.02 38.11 12.48
N ALA A 188 -13.16 37.55 12.89
CA ALA A 188 -13.46 36.13 12.71
C ALA A 188 -13.60 35.77 11.23
N ASN A 189 -14.35 36.55 10.44
CA ASN A 189 -14.45 36.34 8.99
C ASN A 189 -13.09 36.41 8.30
N THR A 190 -12.25 37.39 8.67
CA THR A 190 -10.90 37.52 8.10
C THR A 190 -10.03 36.30 8.41
N ALA A 191 -10.10 35.78 9.64
CA ALA A 191 -9.39 34.56 10.03
C ALA A 191 -9.96 33.32 9.32
N PHE A 192 -11.28 33.26 9.12
CA PHE A 192 -11.92 32.14 8.45
C PHE A 192 -11.59 32.11 6.96
N ASP A 193 -11.61 33.25 6.27
CA ASP A 193 -11.19 33.37 4.88
C ASP A 193 -9.71 32.99 4.71
N ALA A 194 -8.86 33.35 5.67
CA ALA A 194 -7.47 32.90 5.69
C ALA A 194 -7.36 31.37 5.87
N TYR A 195 -8.19 30.77 6.74
CA TYR A 195 -8.27 29.32 6.88
C TYR A 195 -8.74 28.63 5.58
N LEU A 196 -9.79 29.14 4.93
CA LEU A 196 -10.28 28.61 3.67
C LEU A 196 -9.22 28.76 2.56
N THR A 197 -8.44 29.84 2.59
CA THR A 197 -7.29 30.04 1.71
C THR A 197 -6.21 28.98 1.97
N ASP A 198 -5.86 28.72 3.23
CA ASP A 198 -4.91 27.65 3.59
C ASP A 198 -5.41 26.28 3.11
N LEU A 199 -6.69 25.97 3.33
CA LEU A 199 -7.34 24.76 2.85
C LEU A 199 -7.24 24.68 1.32
N SER A 200 -7.40 25.82 0.64
CA SER A 200 -7.33 25.89 -0.82
C SER A 200 -5.94 25.70 -1.43
N GLN A 201 -4.91 25.86 -0.62
CA GLN A 201 -3.52 25.60 -1.03
C GLN A 201 -3.13 24.13 -0.88
N ASN A 202 -4.02 23.30 -0.33
CA ASN A 202 -3.80 21.87 -0.18
C ASN A 202 -4.36 21.12 -1.39
N PHE A 203 -3.57 20.17 -1.89
CA PHE A 203 -3.90 19.36 -3.04
C PHE A 203 -4.21 17.93 -2.61
N VAL A 204 -5.08 17.27 -3.36
CA VAL A 204 -5.13 15.81 -3.40
C VAL A 204 -4.40 15.37 -4.66
N ASP A 205 -3.30 14.64 -4.48
CA ASP A 205 -2.48 14.17 -5.58
C ASP A 205 -2.81 12.70 -5.88
N GLY A 206 -3.23 12.42 -7.12
CA GLY A 206 -3.48 11.08 -7.64
C GLY A 206 -2.40 10.66 -8.62
N ASN A 207 -1.60 9.65 -8.27
CA ASN A 207 -0.49 9.18 -9.08
C ASN A 207 -0.74 7.75 -9.55
N PHE A 208 -0.98 7.56 -10.85
CA PHE A 208 -1.21 6.25 -11.48
C PHE A 208 -0.03 5.85 -12.38
N ALA A 209 0.54 4.66 -12.18
CA ALA A 209 1.62 4.13 -13.00
C ALA A 209 1.23 2.73 -13.42
N TYR A 210 1.25 2.46 -14.71
CA TYR A 210 0.85 1.17 -15.23
C TYR A 210 1.65 0.79 -16.47
N GLY A 211 1.79 -0.51 -16.71
CA GLY A 211 2.38 -1.01 -17.94
C GLY A 211 2.88 -2.44 -17.84
N PRO A 212 3.35 -2.99 -18.98
CA PRO A 212 3.84 -4.35 -19.03
C PRO A 212 5.27 -4.47 -18.50
N GLY A 213 5.56 -5.63 -17.91
CA GLY A 213 6.89 -6.08 -17.49
C GLY A 213 7.25 -7.41 -18.13
N ILE A 214 8.55 -7.62 -18.37
CA ILE A 214 9.11 -8.90 -18.79
C ILE A 214 10.22 -9.27 -17.82
N SER A 215 10.10 -10.44 -17.19
CA SER A 215 11.15 -10.99 -16.36
C SER A 215 11.83 -12.17 -17.03
N LEU A 216 13.17 -12.18 -16.93
CA LEU A 216 14.03 -13.26 -17.39
C LEU A 216 14.87 -13.73 -16.21
N SER A 217 14.99 -15.04 -16.05
CA SER A 217 15.82 -15.62 -14.99
C SER A 217 16.48 -16.93 -15.40
N LYS A 218 17.59 -17.25 -14.72
CA LYS A 218 18.39 -18.44 -14.98
C LYS A 218 18.99 -19.01 -13.71
N GLY A 219 18.97 -20.33 -13.59
CA GLY A 219 19.65 -21.08 -12.55
C GLY A 219 21.04 -21.59 -12.94
N PHE A 220 21.93 -21.62 -11.97
CA PHE A 220 23.31 -22.07 -12.08
C PHE A 220 23.64 -23.02 -10.92
N THR A 221 24.43 -24.04 -11.19
CA THR A 221 25.04 -24.87 -10.14
C THR A 221 26.38 -24.26 -9.76
N THR A 222 26.61 -24.04 -8.47
CA THR A 222 27.91 -23.53 -7.98
C THR A 222 28.93 -24.65 -7.85
N LYS A 223 30.22 -24.32 -7.77
CA LYS A 223 31.30 -25.32 -7.56
C LYS A 223 31.11 -26.15 -6.29
N SER A 224 30.49 -25.57 -5.25
CA SER A 224 30.17 -26.26 -3.99
C SER A 224 28.92 -27.14 -4.06
N GLY A 225 28.31 -27.30 -5.23
CA GLY A 225 27.05 -28.04 -5.43
C GLY A 225 25.80 -27.28 -4.98
N GLY A 226 25.93 -26.01 -4.58
CA GLY A 226 24.80 -25.13 -4.32
C GLY A 226 24.10 -24.69 -5.60
N ARG A 227 23.01 -23.94 -5.43
CA ARG A 227 22.22 -23.38 -6.53
C ARG A 227 22.16 -21.86 -6.40
N LEU A 228 22.49 -21.19 -7.49
CA LEU A 228 22.40 -19.74 -7.63
C LEU A 228 21.40 -19.44 -8.75
N TRP A 229 20.50 -18.50 -8.51
CA TRP A 229 19.58 -18.00 -9.51
C TRP A 229 19.75 -16.50 -9.65
N LEU A 230 19.73 -16.05 -10.88
CA LEU A 230 19.77 -14.63 -11.23
C LEU A 230 18.54 -14.32 -12.06
N GLY A 231 17.98 -13.14 -11.87
CA GLY A 231 16.89 -12.66 -12.69
C GLY A 231 16.89 -11.15 -12.82
N THR A 232 16.20 -10.69 -13.85
CA THR A 232 15.90 -9.27 -14.06
C THR A 232 14.44 -9.13 -14.47
N ASN A 233 13.82 -8.03 -14.09
CA ASN A 233 12.53 -7.61 -14.60
C ASN A 233 12.71 -6.27 -15.31
N ILE A 234 12.19 -6.11 -16.52
CA ILE A 234 12.20 -4.86 -17.27
C ILE A 234 10.76 -4.46 -17.50
N SER A 235 10.38 -3.28 -17.01
CA SER A 235 9.02 -2.76 -17.10
C SER A 235 8.96 -1.47 -17.90
N PHE A 236 7.97 -1.35 -18.75
CA PHE A 236 7.67 -0.14 -19.52
C PHE A 236 6.46 0.53 -18.90
N LEU A 237 6.67 1.64 -18.21
CA LEU A 237 5.65 2.28 -17.39
C LEU A 237 5.11 3.53 -18.07
N ARG A 238 3.80 3.70 -18.04
CA ARG A 238 3.11 4.97 -18.29
C ARG A 238 2.63 5.51 -16.95
N GLY A 239 3.03 6.73 -16.63
CA GLY A 239 2.60 7.48 -15.45
C GLY A 239 1.61 8.58 -15.81
N GLU A 240 0.55 8.72 -15.02
CA GLU A 240 -0.41 9.81 -15.04
C GLU A 240 -0.50 10.41 -13.63
N ALA A 241 -0.24 11.71 -13.50
CA ALA A 241 -0.38 12.46 -12.25
C ALA A 241 -1.53 13.44 -12.40
N HIS A 242 -2.55 13.22 -11.59
CA HIS A 242 -3.69 14.09 -11.40
C HIS A 242 -3.49 14.86 -10.11
N ARG A 243 -3.96 16.09 -10.09
CA ARG A 243 -3.92 16.95 -8.92
C ARG A 243 -5.24 17.67 -8.84
N TRP A 244 -5.93 17.50 -7.72
CA TRP A 244 -7.16 18.21 -7.44
C TRP A 244 -6.88 19.27 -6.39
N GLN A 245 -7.13 20.52 -6.76
CA GLN A 245 -7.13 21.62 -5.82
C GLN A 245 -8.54 21.74 -5.25
N ILE A 246 -8.66 21.60 -3.94
CA ILE A 246 -9.94 21.87 -3.26
C ILE A 246 -9.99 23.38 -3.07
N THR A 247 -11.10 24.02 -3.38
CA THR A 247 -11.34 25.44 -3.07
C THR A 247 -12.56 25.54 -2.19
N ALA A 248 -12.55 26.48 -1.25
CA ALA A 248 -13.65 26.68 -0.32
C ALA A 248 -13.96 28.16 -0.18
N THR A 249 -15.24 28.51 -0.08
CA THR A 249 -15.69 29.88 0.16
C THR A 249 -16.77 29.91 1.24
N SER A 250 -16.92 31.05 1.92
CA SER A 250 -17.98 31.24 2.91
C SER A 250 -18.96 32.31 2.44
N PRO A 251 -20.06 31.94 1.75
CA PRO A 251 -20.96 32.91 1.14
C PRO A 251 -21.66 33.82 2.16
N SER A 252 -21.97 33.26 3.34
CA SER A 252 -22.67 33.96 4.43
C SER A 252 -21.74 34.45 5.54
N GLY A 253 -20.46 34.08 5.51
CA GLY A 253 -19.50 34.32 6.58
C GLY A 253 -19.81 33.55 7.88
N VAL A 254 -19.12 33.95 8.95
CA VAL A 254 -19.24 33.39 10.29
C VAL A 254 -20.37 34.08 11.06
N SER A 255 -21.17 33.27 11.75
CA SER A 255 -22.24 33.73 12.65
C SER A 255 -22.11 33.08 14.03
N VAL A 256 -22.65 33.75 15.05
CA VAL A 256 -22.54 33.30 16.45
C VAL A 256 -23.93 33.27 17.09
N SER A 257 -24.25 32.14 17.72
CA SER A 257 -25.46 31.96 18.51
C SER A 257 -25.09 31.34 19.86
N GLY A 258 -25.12 32.15 20.92
CA GLY A 258 -24.61 31.74 22.23
C GLY A 258 -23.10 31.54 22.20
N THR A 259 -22.63 30.33 22.53
CA THR A 259 -21.21 29.94 22.45
C THR A 259 -20.84 29.23 21.14
N THR A 260 -21.85 28.95 20.31
CA THR A 260 -21.69 28.19 19.07
C THR A 260 -21.38 29.15 17.93
N VAL A 261 -20.29 28.86 17.24
CA VAL A 261 -19.84 29.55 16.03
C VAL A 261 -20.20 28.69 14.82
N THR A 262 -20.93 29.25 13.86
CA THR A 262 -21.32 28.54 12.63
C THR A 262 -20.91 29.30 11.38
N ALA A 263 -20.68 28.59 10.28
CA ALA A 263 -20.46 29.18 8.97
C ALA A 263 -21.12 28.34 7.87
N ASP A 264 -21.48 29.01 6.77
CA ASP A 264 -21.77 28.33 5.51
C ASP A 264 -20.46 28.16 4.76
N VAL A 265 -20.25 26.98 4.16
CA VAL A 265 -19.06 26.67 3.37
C VAL A 265 -19.47 25.98 2.09
N ASP A 266 -19.05 26.55 0.96
CA ASP A 266 -19.22 26.00 -0.38
C ASP A 266 -17.87 25.43 -0.84
N PHE A 267 -17.88 24.21 -1.37
CA PHE A 267 -16.69 23.51 -1.84
C PHE A 267 -16.70 23.31 -3.34
N GLU A 268 -15.55 23.53 -3.96
CA GLU A 268 -15.29 23.16 -5.35
C GLU A 268 -14.00 22.34 -5.44
N ALA A 269 -13.90 21.45 -6.42
CA ALA A 269 -12.68 20.74 -6.75
C ALA A 269 -12.27 21.07 -8.17
N VAL A 270 -11.10 21.67 -8.34
CA VAL A 270 -10.54 22.04 -9.64
C VAL A 270 -9.41 21.08 -9.97
N GLU A 271 -9.61 20.27 -11.02
CA GLU A 271 -8.54 19.43 -11.56
C GLU A 271 -7.49 20.31 -12.24
N GLN A 272 -6.25 20.17 -11.79
CA GLN A 272 -5.08 20.83 -12.38
C GLN A 272 -4.60 20.04 -13.61
N PRO A 273 -3.87 20.69 -14.54
CA PRO A 273 -3.37 20.01 -15.74
C PRO A 273 -2.59 18.74 -15.40
N MET A 274 -3.12 17.61 -15.86
CA MET A 274 -2.52 16.29 -15.61
C MET A 274 -1.17 16.15 -16.34
N ILE A 275 -0.21 15.56 -15.63
CA ILE A 275 1.13 15.27 -16.16
C ILE A 275 1.18 13.81 -16.61
N LYS A 276 1.60 13.58 -17.87
CA LYS A 276 1.77 12.24 -18.45
C LYS A 276 3.24 11.98 -18.77
N LYS A 277 3.75 10.81 -18.39
CA LYS A 277 5.12 10.37 -18.70
C LYS A 277 5.18 8.90 -19.06
N THR A 278 6.17 8.53 -19.85
CA THR A 278 6.52 7.13 -20.12
C THR A 278 7.97 6.90 -19.73
N THR A 279 8.26 5.76 -19.12
CA THR A 279 9.61 5.45 -18.66
C THR A 279 9.87 3.95 -18.64
N THR A 280 11.13 3.60 -18.41
CA THR A 280 11.56 2.20 -18.26
C THR A 280 12.13 2.02 -16.87
N LYS A 281 11.69 0.95 -16.20
CA LYS A 281 12.21 0.49 -14.92
C LYS A 281 12.89 -0.86 -15.13
N ALA A 282 13.96 -1.13 -14.42
CA ALA A 282 14.50 -2.48 -14.35
C ALA A 282 14.87 -2.87 -12.92
N ASP A 283 14.58 -4.10 -12.55
CA ASP A 283 14.93 -4.72 -11.27
C ASP A 283 15.91 -5.87 -11.50
N VAL A 284 16.74 -6.14 -10.50
CA VAL A 284 17.69 -7.27 -10.52
C VAL A 284 17.54 -8.07 -9.24
N GLY A 285 17.51 -9.39 -9.38
CA GLY A 285 17.30 -10.32 -8.28
C GLY A 285 18.30 -11.46 -8.30
N LEU A 286 18.62 -11.93 -7.10
CA LEU A 286 19.49 -13.07 -6.85
C LEU A 286 18.86 -13.93 -5.78
N ILE A 287 18.93 -15.25 -5.96
CA ILE A 287 18.63 -16.22 -4.90
C ILE A 287 19.78 -17.23 -4.83
N TYR A 288 20.21 -17.56 -3.62
CA TYR A 288 21.22 -18.58 -3.38
C TYR A 288 20.76 -19.61 -2.36
N ARG A 289 20.93 -20.89 -2.69
CA ARG A 289 20.71 -22.01 -1.79
C ARG A 289 21.97 -22.87 -1.71
N PRO A 290 22.63 -22.98 -0.54
CA PRO A 290 23.72 -23.91 -0.36
C PRO A 290 23.26 -25.37 -0.56
N ASN A 291 24.20 -26.23 -0.95
CA ASN A 291 23.91 -27.65 -1.16
C ASN A 291 23.34 -28.28 0.12
N ASN A 292 22.26 -29.07 -0.01
CA ASN A 292 21.57 -29.74 1.11
C ASN A 292 21.16 -28.82 2.28
N SER A 293 21.04 -27.50 2.05
CA SER A 293 20.64 -26.58 3.10
C SER A 293 19.12 -26.38 3.15
N MET A 294 18.63 -26.18 4.37
CA MET A 294 17.28 -25.68 4.65
C MET A 294 17.18 -24.17 4.50
N LEU A 295 18.32 -23.47 4.43
CA LEU A 295 18.43 -22.02 4.30
C LEU A 295 18.56 -21.61 2.84
N GLN A 296 17.96 -20.47 2.52
CA GLN A 296 18.05 -19.77 1.26
C GLN A 296 18.24 -18.28 1.52
N TYR A 297 18.96 -17.62 0.62
CA TYR A 297 19.27 -16.20 0.70
C TYR A 297 18.76 -15.52 -0.56
N GLY A 298 18.15 -14.35 -0.41
CA GLY A 298 17.63 -13.52 -1.49
C GLY A 298 18.26 -12.14 -1.44
N VAL A 299 18.53 -11.55 -2.59
CA VAL A 299 18.90 -10.14 -2.73
C VAL A 299 18.14 -9.59 -3.91
N VAL A 300 17.58 -8.39 -3.74
CA VAL A 300 16.90 -7.67 -4.81
C VAL A 300 17.34 -6.22 -4.81
N ILE A 301 17.65 -5.72 -6.00
CA ILE A 301 17.86 -4.31 -6.28
C ILE A 301 16.67 -3.86 -7.11
N GLU A 302 15.74 -3.15 -6.48
CA GLU A 302 14.61 -2.54 -7.18
C GLU A 302 15.07 -1.23 -7.82
N ASN A 303 14.48 -0.87 -8.96
CA ASN A 303 14.86 0.35 -9.69
C ASN A 303 16.38 0.38 -9.99
N PHE A 304 16.97 -0.78 -10.35
CA PHE A 304 18.33 -0.85 -10.87
C PHE A 304 18.52 0.14 -12.04
N ILE A 305 17.56 0.15 -12.98
CA ILE A 305 17.30 1.30 -13.85
C ILE A 305 16.13 2.07 -13.22
N GLU A 306 16.41 3.28 -12.76
CA GLU A 306 15.45 4.13 -12.09
C GLU A 306 14.43 4.71 -13.09
N PRO A 307 13.11 4.59 -12.81
CA PRO A 307 12.09 5.22 -13.63
C PRO A 307 12.17 6.75 -13.52
N LYS A 308 12.25 7.42 -14.66
CA LYS A 308 12.25 8.90 -14.77
C LYS A 308 10.84 9.46 -14.73
N LEU A 309 10.19 9.39 -13.58
CA LEU A 309 8.87 9.98 -13.33
C LEU A 309 8.99 11.31 -12.54
N ASP A 310 10.01 12.13 -12.83
CA ASP A 310 10.23 13.39 -12.12
C ASP A 310 9.00 14.30 -12.15
N GLY A 311 8.69 15.00 -11.05
CA GLY A 311 7.50 15.84 -10.93
C GLY A 311 6.20 15.09 -10.63
N PHE A 312 6.25 13.77 -10.44
CA PHE A 312 5.16 13.00 -9.86
C PHE A 312 5.36 12.94 -8.33
N PRO A 313 4.45 13.51 -7.52
CA PRO A 313 4.55 13.41 -6.06
C PRO A 313 4.47 11.95 -5.58
N ASN A 314 5.15 11.65 -4.46
CA ASN A 314 5.08 10.36 -3.74
C ASN A 314 5.36 9.09 -4.59
N ARG A 315 6.31 9.16 -5.53
CA ARG A 315 6.75 7.99 -6.30
C ARG A 315 8.01 7.34 -5.74
N LYS A 316 7.97 6.01 -5.61
CA LYS A 316 9.12 5.17 -5.25
C LYS A 316 10.03 4.92 -6.45
N ASN A 317 10.78 5.93 -6.87
CA ASN A 317 11.62 5.89 -8.08
C ASN A 317 13.09 5.61 -7.78
N GLU A 318 13.54 5.85 -6.55
CA GLU A 318 14.94 5.64 -6.18
C GLU A 318 15.26 4.15 -6.10
N ARG A 319 16.51 3.81 -6.41
CA ARG A 319 17.04 2.45 -6.27
C ARG A 319 16.99 1.98 -4.82
N SER A 320 16.31 0.86 -4.57
CA SER A 320 16.24 0.22 -3.25
C SER A 320 17.09 -1.06 -3.24
N LEU A 321 17.74 -1.35 -2.12
CA LEU A 321 18.44 -2.61 -1.88
C LEU A 321 17.73 -3.38 -0.76
N SER A 322 17.36 -4.62 -1.05
CA SER A 322 16.68 -5.50 -0.10
C SER A 322 17.36 -6.87 -0.04
N VAL A 323 17.40 -7.46 1.15
CA VAL A 323 17.96 -8.80 1.37
C VAL A 323 16.98 -9.66 2.17
N GLY A 324 17.02 -10.96 1.94
CA GLY A 324 16.11 -11.91 2.55
C GLY A 324 16.76 -13.22 2.91
N LEU A 325 16.18 -13.88 3.90
CA LEU A 325 16.49 -15.23 4.32
C LEU A 325 15.21 -16.03 4.40
N ALA A 326 15.23 -17.23 3.84
CA ALA A 326 14.16 -18.21 4.00
C ALA A 326 14.70 -19.51 4.60
N MET A 327 13.91 -20.11 5.49
CA MET A 327 14.21 -21.38 6.11
C MET A 327 13.02 -22.33 5.98
N MET A 328 13.29 -23.55 5.53
CA MET A 328 12.29 -24.61 5.42
C MET A 328 12.68 -25.78 6.33
N PRO A 329 12.41 -25.70 7.64
CA PRO A 329 12.82 -26.72 8.60
C PRO A 329 12.05 -28.05 8.41
N ALA A 330 10.87 -27.99 7.79
CA ALA A 330 10.05 -29.15 7.47
C ALA A 330 9.35 -28.94 6.12
N ARG A 331 8.83 -30.02 5.52
CA ARG A 331 8.12 -29.96 4.22
C ARG A 331 6.88 -29.05 4.22
N ASN A 332 6.30 -28.83 5.40
CA ASN A 332 5.06 -28.09 5.61
C ASN A 332 5.25 -26.82 6.44
N VAL A 333 6.49 -26.42 6.75
CA VAL A 333 6.77 -25.23 7.55
C VAL A 333 7.82 -24.39 6.84
N ILE A 334 7.53 -23.09 6.72
CA ILE A 334 8.38 -22.12 6.06
C ILE A 334 8.48 -20.90 6.95
N TRP A 335 9.68 -20.34 7.04
CA TRP A 335 9.97 -19.06 7.67
C TRP A 335 10.68 -18.17 6.67
N ALA A 336 10.35 -16.88 6.67
CA ALA A 336 11.04 -15.88 5.87
C ALA A 336 11.30 -14.64 6.73
N VAL A 337 12.45 -13.99 6.53
CA VAL A 337 12.83 -12.73 7.15
C VAL A 337 13.55 -11.90 6.11
N ASP A 338 13.05 -10.70 5.86
CA ASP A 338 13.60 -9.76 4.88
C ASP A 338 13.90 -8.41 5.53
N LEU A 339 15.02 -7.80 5.14
CA LEU A 339 15.33 -6.39 5.39
C LEU A 339 15.18 -5.66 4.07
N VAL A 340 14.18 -4.78 4.00
CA VAL A 340 13.79 -4.07 2.79
C VAL A 340 14.27 -2.64 2.84
N ASN A 341 14.71 -2.12 1.70
CA ASN A 341 15.17 -0.74 1.53
C ASN A 341 16.29 -0.34 2.53
N ILE A 342 17.34 -1.17 2.61
CA ILE A 342 18.44 -0.98 3.57
C ILE A 342 19.20 0.33 3.35
N ASN A 343 19.18 0.85 2.12
CA ASN A 343 19.87 2.07 1.74
C ASN A 343 19.04 3.35 1.91
N GLY A 344 17.82 3.27 2.48
CA GLY A 344 17.01 4.45 2.79
C GLY A 344 16.43 5.16 1.56
N ALA A 345 16.21 4.43 0.46
CA ALA A 345 15.71 5.01 -0.78
C ALA A 345 14.32 5.63 -0.60
N ASN A 346 14.04 6.71 -1.30
CA ASN A 346 12.81 7.50 -1.25
C ASN A 346 12.54 8.11 0.14
N GLY A 347 13.58 8.32 0.94
CA GLY A 347 13.45 8.87 2.31
C GLY A 347 12.75 7.93 3.29
N GLU A 348 12.59 6.65 2.95
CA GLU A 348 11.97 5.64 3.82
C GLU A 348 13.04 4.90 4.63
N ASP A 349 12.76 4.63 5.90
CA ASP A 349 13.64 3.79 6.73
C ASP A 349 13.61 2.32 6.27
N ALA A 350 14.70 1.61 6.58
CA ALA A 350 14.78 0.17 6.36
C ALA A 350 13.66 -0.56 7.13
N GLN A 351 12.97 -1.46 6.44
CA GLN A 351 11.84 -2.19 7.02
C GLN A 351 12.20 -3.66 7.28
N LEU A 352 12.00 -4.11 8.52
CA LEU A 352 12.04 -5.52 8.86
C LEU A 352 10.69 -6.18 8.53
N ARG A 353 10.75 -7.26 7.75
CA ARG A 353 9.62 -8.11 7.41
C ARG A 353 9.93 -9.53 7.84
N MET A 354 8.96 -10.20 8.46
CA MET A 354 9.11 -11.61 8.82
C MET A 354 7.79 -12.32 8.76
N GLY A 355 7.80 -13.61 8.42
CA GLY A 355 6.58 -14.38 8.36
C GLY A 355 6.81 -15.88 8.39
N GLY A 356 5.75 -16.59 8.72
CA GLY A 356 5.69 -18.03 8.74
C GLY A 356 4.53 -18.57 7.93
N GLU A 357 4.72 -19.73 7.31
CA GLU A 357 3.66 -20.51 6.66
C GLU A 357 3.66 -21.93 7.23
N VAL A 358 2.47 -22.42 7.59
CA VAL A 358 2.23 -23.81 7.96
C VAL A 358 1.20 -24.41 7.02
N ARG A 359 1.60 -25.45 6.28
CA ARG A 359 0.71 -26.19 5.37
C ARG A 359 -0.02 -27.29 6.11
N LEU A 360 -1.35 -27.21 6.10
CA LEU A 360 -2.25 -28.20 6.66
C LEU A 360 -2.73 -29.13 5.54
N GLY A 361 -1.84 -30.02 5.13
CA GLY A 361 -2.09 -30.94 4.01
C GLY A 361 -1.81 -30.31 2.64
N ARG A 362 -2.51 -30.81 1.61
CA ARG A 362 -2.33 -30.35 0.21
C ARG A 362 -3.17 -29.13 -0.14
N PHE A 363 -4.24 -28.89 0.62
CA PHE A 363 -5.28 -27.93 0.24
C PHE A 363 -5.30 -26.68 1.10
N MET A 364 -4.66 -26.68 2.27
CA MET A 364 -4.73 -25.55 3.19
C MET A 364 -3.35 -25.06 3.63
N ALA A 365 -3.22 -23.76 3.81
CA ALA A 365 -2.04 -23.13 4.39
C ALA A 365 -2.47 -21.98 5.32
N LEU A 366 -1.88 -21.91 6.51
CA LEU A 366 -2.03 -20.79 7.43
C LEU A 366 -0.77 -19.96 7.43
N ARG A 367 -0.93 -18.64 7.49
CA ARG A 367 0.17 -17.68 7.42
C ARG A 367 -0.04 -16.57 8.42
N ALA A 368 1.08 -16.11 8.95
CA ALA A 368 1.15 -14.90 9.73
C ALA A 368 2.50 -14.23 9.51
N GLY A 369 2.54 -12.91 9.58
CA GLY A 369 3.77 -12.18 9.49
C GLY A 369 3.65 -10.76 10.00
N TYR A 370 4.80 -10.11 10.09
CA TYR A 370 4.99 -8.78 10.59
C TYR A 370 5.78 -7.96 9.56
N SER A 371 5.36 -6.72 9.31
CA SER A 371 6.00 -5.78 8.40
C SER A 371 6.07 -4.41 9.02
N GLY A 372 7.26 -3.98 9.45
CA GLY A 372 7.48 -2.63 10.00
C GLY A 372 6.72 -2.39 11.30
N SER A 373 5.43 -2.08 11.22
CA SER A 373 4.50 -1.79 12.32
C SER A 373 3.19 -2.59 12.28
N LYS A 374 3.00 -3.44 11.27
CA LYS A 374 1.73 -4.14 11.02
C LYS A 374 1.89 -5.66 11.11
N TRP A 375 0.90 -6.31 11.72
CA TRP A 375 0.70 -7.74 11.64
C TRP A 375 -0.23 -8.08 10.48
N THR A 376 0.08 -9.17 9.81
CA THR A 376 -0.62 -9.68 8.64
C THR A 376 -0.96 -11.14 8.87
N TYR A 377 -2.08 -11.56 8.33
CA TYR A 377 -2.55 -12.94 8.42
C TYR A 377 -3.05 -13.38 7.06
N GLY A 378 -3.03 -14.69 6.83
CA GLY A 378 -3.60 -15.20 5.61
C GLY A 378 -3.88 -16.69 5.63
N LEU A 379 -4.70 -17.07 4.67
CA LEU A 379 -5.21 -18.41 4.48
C LEU A 379 -5.09 -18.77 3.02
N GLY A 380 -4.53 -19.95 2.74
CA GLY A 380 -4.58 -20.58 1.43
C GLY A 380 -5.59 -21.72 1.46
N ILE A 381 -6.54 -21.77 0.52
CA ILE A 381 -7.45 -22.91 0.31
C ILE A 381 -7.46 -23.27 -1.18
N PHE A 382 -7.19 -24.53 -1.52
CA PHE A 382 -7.16 -25.03 -2.90
C PHE A 382 -6.24 -24.23 -3.85
N GLY A 383 -5.16 -23.65 -3.31
CA GLY A 383 -4.23 -22.82 -4.08
C GLY A 383 -4.64 -21.34 -4.21
N ILE A 384 -5.86 -20.99 -3.80
CA ILE A 384 -6.31 -19.60 -3.69
C ILE A 384 -5.80 -19.04 -2.37
N ASN A 385 -5.12 -17.88 -2.40
CA ASN A 385 -4.58 -17.25 -1.20
C ASN A 385 -5.31 -15.94 -0.91
N PHE A 386 -5.59 -15.74 0.37
CA PHE A 386 -6.18 -14.54 0.95
C PHE A 386 -5.24 -14.01 2.02
N ALA A 387 -5.14 -12.70 2.10
CA ALA A 387 -4.40 -12.03 3.16
C ALA A 387 -5.11 -10.75 3.59
N TRP A 388 -4.93 -10.43 4.86
CA TRP A 388 -5.48 -9.22 5.45
C TRP A 388 -4.54 -8.68 6.53
N ALA A 389 -4.58 -7.36 6.71
CA ALA A 389 -3.89 -6.65 7.78
C ALA A 389 -4.88 -5.70 8.47
N GLY A 390 -4.84 -5.64 9.80
CA GLY A 390 -5.75 -4.82 10.60
C GLY A 390 -5.07 -3.66 11.33
N LYS A 391 -5.84 -2.59 11.60
CA LYS A 391 -5.40 -1.44 12.42
C LYS A 391 -5.12 -1.84 13.89
N SER A 392 -5.76 -2.89 14.40
CA SER A 392 -5.54 -3.44 15.74
C SER A 392 -4.11 -3.96 15.99
N ALA A 393 -3.31 -4.13 14.93
CA ALA A 393 -1.89 -4.49 15.04
C ALA A 393 -1.01 -3.39 15.67
N GLN A 394 -1.42 -2.11 15.60
CA GLN A 394 -0.73 -1.02 16.31
C GLN A 394 -0.82 -1.19 17.83
N LEU A 395 -1.92 -1.74 18.35
CA LEU A 395 -2.09 -2.03 19.78
C LEU A 395 -1.09 -3.09 20.26
N LEU A 396 -0.89 -4.17 19.49
CA LEU A 396 0.07 -5.21 19.83
C LEU A 396 1.52 -4.72 19.65
N SER A 397 1.80 -3.92 18.61
CA SER A 397 3.11 -3.27 18.38
C SER A 397 3.46 -2.29 19.52
N ASN A 398 2.50 -1.49 19.97
CA ASN A 398 2.66 -0.58 21.11
C ASN A 398 2.82 -1.30 22.46
N VAL A 399 2.32 -2.54 22.57
CA VAL A 399 2.53 -3.42 23.74
C VAL A 399 3.89 -4.13 23.67
N LEU A 400 4.39 -4.43 22.47
CA LEU A 400 5.62 -5.19 22.26
C LEU A 400 6.89 -4.34 22.08
N LYS A 401 6.80 -2.99 22.15
CA LYS A 401 7.89 -1.99 22.04
C LYS A 401 9.29 -2.60 21.89
N PHE A 402 9.70 -2.77 20.65
CA PHE A 402 11.12 -2.75 20.26
C PHE A 402 11.49 -1.33 19.85
#